data_AF-A0A925RZM8-F1
#
_entry.id   AF-A0A925RZM8-F1
#
_cell.length_a   1.000
_cell.length_b   1.000
_cell.length_c   1.000
_cell.angle_alpha   90.00
_cell.angle_beta   90.00
_cell.angle_gamma   90.00
#
_symmetry.space_group_name_H-M   'P 1'
#
loop_
_entity.id
_entity.type
_entity.pdbx_description
1 polymer ?
#
loop_
_entity_poly.entity_id
_entity_poly.type
_entity_poly.pdbx_seq_one_letter_code
_entity_poly.pdbx_strand_id
1 'polypeptide(L)'
;MTSVGVALLFRVTSRQRDENLQVLRDLELARIQGQRWRTDSRALLDGLGAAIETQFSRWNLTEAEREVALLLLKGLSSKEIAQVRAVSERTVREQARSIYSKAGLTGRTALSAFFLEDLLAPIGGPQ
;
A
#
# COMPACT_ATOMS: atom_id res chain seq x y z
N MET A 1 -53.52 20.82 23.09
CA MET A 1 -52.05 20.80 23.25
C MET A 1 -51.37 19.55 22.65
N THR A 2 -52.09 18.53 22.19
CA THR A 2 -51.48 17.27 21.69
C THR A 2 -51.01 17.33 20.23
N SER A 3 -51.70 18.08 19.36
CA SER A 3 -51.41 18.13 17.92
C SER A 3 -50.11 18.86 17.56
N VAL A 4 -49.80 19.97 18.24
CA VAL A 4 -48.58 20.77 17.98
C VAL A 4 -47.31 20.04 18.44
N GLY A 5 -47.37 19.37 19.60
CA GLY A 5 -46.26 18.56 20.12
C GLY A 5 -45.95 17.35 19.23
N VAL A 6 -47.00 16.68 18.73
CA VAL A 6 -46.84 15.57 17.76
C VAL A 6 -46.24 16.08 16.45
N ALA A 7 -46.67 17.24 15.94
CA ALA A 7 -46.11 17.81 14.71
C ALA A 7 -44.63 18.22 14.86
N LEU A 8 -44.22 18.78 16.01
CA LEU A 8 -42.83 19.12 16.32
C LEU A 8 -41.95 17.88 16.45
N LEU A 9 -42.42 16.86 17.17
CA LEU A 9 -41.72 15.57 17.27
C LEU A 9 -41.57 14.91 15.90
N PHE A 10 -42.63 14.94 15.07
CA PHE A 10 -42.59 14.42 13.71
C PHE A 10 -41.60 15.21 12.84
N ARG A 11 -41.51 16.54 12.99
CA ARG A 11 -40.55 17.39 12.26
C ARG A 11 -39.10 17.10 12.65
N VAL A 12 -38.83 16.99 13.96
CA VAL A 12 -37.49 16.71 14.49
C VAL A 12 -37.04 15.29 14.12
N THR A 13 -37.91 14.30 14.29
CA THR A 13 -37.60 12.91 13.89
C THR A 13 -37.46 12.74 12.38
N SER A 14 -38.22 13.49 11.57
CA SER A 14 -38.05 13.49 10.11
C SER A 14 -36.70 14.07 9.70
N ARG A 15 -36.29 15.20 10.29
CA ARG A 15 -34.97 15.81 10.04
C ARG A 15 -33.81 14.87 10.38
N GLN A 16 -33.88 14.22 11.54
CA GLN A 16 -32.86 13.26 11.97
C GLN A 16 -32.79 12.03 11.06
N ARG A 17 -33.94 11.55 10.56
CA ARG A 17 -33.98 10.44 9.59
C ARG A 17 -33.34 10.84 8.27
N ASP A 18 -33.62 12.05 7.78
CA ASP A 18 -33.04 12.54 6.53
C ASP A 18 -31.51 12.68 6.61
N GLU A 19 -31.00 13.23 7.72
CA GLU A 19 -29.56 13.32 8.00
C GLU A 19 -28.90 11.93 8.09
N ASN A 20 -29.52 11.00 8.82
CA ASN A 20 -29.03 9.62 8.92
C ASN A 20 -29.02 8.92 7.55
N LEU A 21 -30.02 9.17 6.71
CA LEU A 21 -30.10 8.62 5.34
C LEU A 21 -29.03 9.22 4.42
N GLN A 22 -28.70 10.50 4.58
CA GLN A 22 -27.60 11.13 3.85
C GLN A 22 -26.25 10.50 4.23
N VAL A 23 -25.98 10.35 5.53
CA VAL A 23 -24.74 9.70 6.01
C VAL A 23 -24.59 8.28 5.46
N LEU A 24 -25.67 7.49 5.46
CA LEU A 24 -25.65 6.13 4.91
C LEU A 24 -25.37 6.13 3.39
N ARG A 25 -25.93 7.09 2.66
CA ARG A 25 -25.70 7.25 1.22
C ARG A 25 -24.26 7.64 0.91
N ASP A 26 -23.71 8.59 1.66
CA ASP A 26 -22.34 9.05 1.49
C ASP A 26 -21.33 7.94 1.82
N LEU A 27 -21.61 7.15 2.86
CA LEU A 27 -20.83 5.97 3.20
C LEU A 27 -20.84 4.93 2.07
N GLU A 28 -22.00 4.69 1.47
CA GLU A 28 -22.13 3.73 0.36
C GLU A 28 -21.38 4.24 -0.88
N LEU A 29 -21.48 5.52 -1.20
CA LEU A 29 -20.72 6.13 -2.30
C LEU A 29 -19.21 6.04 -2.07
N ALA A 30 -18.74 6.36 -0.86
CA ALA A 30 -17.34 6.23 -0.48
C ALA A 30 -16.87 4.78 -0.56
N ARG A 31 -17.71 3.81 -0.17
CA ARG A 31 -17.41 2.37 -0.31
C ARG A 31 -17.30 1.94 -1.76
N ILE A 32 -18.24 2.32 -2.62
CA ILE A 32 -18.21 1.98 -4.05
C ILE A 32 -16.96 2.57 -4.71
N GLN A 33 -16.63 3.83 -4.41
CA GLN A 33 -15.41 4.47 -4.92
C GLN A 33 -14.16 3.75 -4.42
N GLY A 34 -14.10 3.41 -3.13
CA GLY A 34 -12.98 2.67 -2.56
C GLY A 34 -12.83 1.26 -3.14
N GLN A 35 -13.94 0.57 -3.41
CA GLN A 35 -13.94 -0.75 -4.04
C GLN A 35 -13.46 -0.67 -5.49
N ARG A 36 -13.97 0.28 -6.29
CA ARG A 36 -13.49 0.51 -7.65
C ARG A 36 -12.02 0.82 -7.68
N TRP A 37 -11.57 1.76 -6.86
CA TRP A 37 -10.14 2.08 -6.72
C TRP A 37 -9.30 0.84 -6.41
N ARG A 38 -9.73 0.01 -5.45
CA ARG A 38 -9.03 -1.24 -5.09
C ARG A 38 -8.99 -2.24 -6.24
N THR A 39 -10.07 -2.38 -6.99
CA THR A 39 -10.15 -3.29 -8.14
C THR A 39 -9.27 -2.79 -9.29
N ASP A 40 -9.39 -1.52 -9.66
CA ASP A 40 -8.63 -0.92 -10.75
C ASP A 40 -7.12 -0.91 -10.42
N SER A 41 -6.79 -0.61 -9.17
CA SER A 41 -5.41 -0.67 -8.68
C SER A 41 -4.88 -2.11 -8.61
N ARG A 42 -5.72 -3.13 -8.45
CA ARG A 42 -5.28 -4.52 -8.27
C ARG A 42 -4.49 -5.01 -9.48
N ALA A 43 -4.98 -4.79 -10.68
CA ALA A 43 -4.27 -5.19 -11.91
C ALA A 43 -2.88 -4.50 -12.03
N LEU A 44 -2.80 -3.22 -11.67
CA LEU A 44 -1.54 -2.46 -11.66
C LEU A 44 -0.56 -3.00 -10.60
N LEU A 45 -1.06 -3.28 -9.39
CA LEU A 45 -0.27 -3.81 -8.29
C LEU A 45 0.22 -5.24 -8.56
N ASP A 46 -0.60 -6.08 -9.19
CA ASP A 46 -0.22 -7.43 -9.61
C ASP A 46 0.89 -7.37 -10.68
N GLY A 47 0.74 -6.47 -11.66
CA GLY A 47 1.78 -6.21 -12.67
C GLY A 47 3.10 -5.73 -12.06
N LEU A 48 3.04 -4.82 -11.08
CA LEU A 48 4.22 -4.35 -10.34
C LEU A 48 4.89 -5.51 -9.56
N GLY A 49 4.10 -6.34 -8.88
CA GLY A 49 4.62 -7.52 -8.18
C GLY A 49 5.37 -8.48 -9.11
N ALA A 50 4.80 -8.77 -10.28
CA ALA A 50 5.45 -9.61 -11.29
C ALA A 50 6.74 -8.98 -11.87
N ALA A 51 6.76 -7.66 -12.05
CA ALA A 51 7.94 -6.94 -12.51
C ALA A 51 9.08 -6.99 -11.47
N ILE A 52 8.76 -6.81 -10.19
CA ILE A 52 9.71 -6.95 -9.08
C ILE A 52 10.31 -8.36 -9.06
N GLU A 53 9.48 -9.39 -9.17
CA GLU A 53 9.93 -10.79 -9.16
C GLU A 53 10.83 -11.13 -10.36
N THR A 54 10.48 -10.61 -11.53
CA THR A 54 11.31 -10.73 -12.74
C THR A 54 12.68 -10.08 -12.53
N GLN A 55 12.71 -8.91 -11.90
CA GLN A 55 13.96 -8.21 -11.62
C GLN A 55 14.82 -8.94 -10.59
N PHE A 56 14.22 -9.49 -9.53
CA PHE A 56 14.95 -10.32 -8.56
C PHE A 56 15.55 -11.57 -9.19
N SER A 57 14.85 -12.15 -10.16
CA SER A 57 15.39 -13.26 -10.96
C SER A 57 16.59 -12.84 -11.81
N ARG A 58 16.55 -11.65 -12.42
CA ARG A 58 17.70 -11.10 -13.18
C ARG A 58 18.92 -10.84 -12.30
N TRP A 59 18.72 -10.42 -11.05
CA TRP A 59 19.80 -10.27 -10.07
C TRP A 59 20.23 -11.60 -9.44
N ASN A 60 19.62 -12.72 -9.84
CA ASN A 60 19.94 -14.05 -9.31
C ASN A 60 19.86 -14.09 -7.77
N LEU A 61 18.83 -13.45 -7.22
CA LEU A 61 18.53 -13.50 -5.79
C LEU A 61 17.98 -14.87 -5.41
N THR A 62 18.51 -15.42 -4.32
CA THR A 62 17.97 -16.60 -3.64
C THR A 62 16.62 -16.28 -3.01
N GLU A 63 15.84 -17.30 -2.68
CA GLU A 63 14.53 -17.12 -2.03
C GLU A 63 14.62 -16.28 -0.75
N ALA A 64 15.62 -16.56 0.09
CA ALA A 64 15.85 -15.82 1.32
C ALA A 64 16.23 -14.35 1.07
N GLU A 65 16.95 -14.05 -0.02
CA GLU A 65 17.30 -12.68 -0.42
C GLU A 65 16.09 -11.94 -0.98
N ARG A 66 15.22 -12.62 -1.73
CA ARG A 66 13.96 -12.05 -2.26
C ARG A 66 13.05 -11.58 -1.13
N GLU A 67 12.87 -12.42 -0.10
CA GLU A 67 12.11 -12.04 1.10
C GLU A 67 12.68 -10.80 1.78
N VAL A 68 14.01 -10.74 1.98
CA VAL A 68 14.67 -9.56 2.58
C VAL A 68 14.52 -8.34 1.70
N ALA A 69 14.71 -8.46 0.38
CA ALA A 69 14.56 -7.37 -0.57
C ALA A 69 13.15 -6.78 -0.53
N LEU A 70 12.10 -7.61 -0.50
CA LEU A 70 10.71 -7.14 -0.36
C LEU A 70 10.49 -6.37 0.94
N LEU A 71 11.02 -6.86 2.07
CA LEU A 71 10.86 -6.17 3.34
C LEU A 71 11.65 -4.87 3.41
N LEU A 72 12.82 -4.81 2.78
CA LEU A 72 13.59 -3.56 2.61
C LEU A 72 12.81 -2.53 1.78
N LEU A 73 12.20 -2.95 0.68
CA LEU A 73 11.34 -2.10 -0.17
C LEU A 73 10.10 -1.62 0.59
N LYS A 74 9.54 -2.44 1.49
CA LYS A 74 8.45 -2.04 2.39
C LYS A 74 8.86 -1.07 3.50
N GLY A 75 10.14 -0.71 3.60
CA GLY A 75 10.60 0.26 4.59
C GLY A 75 11.05 -0.34 5.92
N LEU A 76 11.08 -1.67 6.10
CA LEU A 76 11.51 -2.27 7.36
C LEU A 76 13.02 -2.15 7.59
N SER A 77 13.42 -1.84 8.81
CA SER A 77 14.80 -1.90 9.30
C SER A 77 15.32 -3.33 9.39
N SER A 78 16.65 -3.51 9.40
CA SER A 78 17.26 -4.84 9.56
C SER A 78 16.80 -5.56 10.83
N LYS A 79 16.52 -4.80 11.89
CA LYS A 79 16.00 -5.32 13.17
C LYS A 79 14.56 -5.83 13.03
N GLU A 80 13.69 -5.10 12.36
CA GLU A 80 12.30 -5.54 12.11
C GLU A 80 12.27 -6.75 11.17
N ILE A 81 13.11 -6.76 10.14
CA ILE A 81 13.24 -7.91 9.23
C ILE A 81 13.72 -9.15 9.99
N ALA A 82 14.70 -8.99 10.89
CA ALA A 82 15.21 -10.07 11.73
C ALA A 82 14.10 -10.67 12.61
N GLN A 83 13.24 -9.82 13.19
CA GLN A 83 12.07 -10.26 13.96
C GLN A 83 11.05 -10.99 13.09
N VAL A 84 10.68 -10.43 11.94
CA VAL A 84 9.68 -11.01 11.02
C VAL A 84 10.14 -12.38 10.49
N ARG A 85 11.43 -12.52 10.19
CA ARG A 85 12.00 -13.75 9.60
C ARG A 85 12.58 -14.71 10.64
N ALA A 86 12.51 -14.37 11.94
CA ALA A 86 13.10 -15.14 13.04
C ALA A 86 14.59 -15.51 12.82
N VAL A 87 15.38 -14.55 12.34
CA VAL A 87 16.84 -14.68 12.13
C VAL A 87 17.61 -13.57 12.86
N SER A 88 18.94 -13.65 12.89
CA SER A 88 19.74 -12.58 13.48
C SER A 88 19.78 -11.32 12.61
N GLU A 89 19.88 -10.13 13.22
CA GLU A 89 20.07 -8.88 12.48
C GLU A 89 21.36 -8.91 11.64
N ARG A 90 22.39 -9.62 12.12
CA ARG A 90 23.63 -9.84 11.37
C ARG A 90 23.35 -10.56 10.05
N THR A 91 22.57 -11.63 10.09
CA THR A 91 22.16 -12.41 8.90
C THR A 91 21.43 -11.53 7.90
N VAL A 92 20.51 -10.67 8.36
CA VAL A 92 19.80 -9.72 7.49
C VAL A 92 20.76 -8.73 6.84
N ARG A 93 21.74 -8.19 7.59
CA ARG A 93 22.75 -7.27 7.03
C ARG A 93 23.65 -7.94 6.00
N GLU A 94 24.03 -9.19 6.23
CA GLU A 94 24.81 -9.98 5.27
C GLU A 94 23.99 -10.24 3.99
N GLN A 95 22.73 -10.63 4.11
CA GLN A 95 21.82 -10.80 2.98
C GLN A 95 21.57 -9.49 2.23
N ALA A 96 21.36 -8.36 2.93
CA ALA A 96 21.23 -7.04 2.31
C ALA A 96 22.48 -6.66 1.51
N ARG A 97 23.68 -6.91 2.05
CA ARG A 97 24.93 -6.66 1.32
C ARG A 97 25.05 -7.51 0.06
N SER A 98 24.68 -8.79 0.14
CA SER A 98 24.62 -9.69 -1.03
C SER A 98 23.65 -9.17 -2.08
N ILE A 99 22.45 -8.75 -1.68
CA ILE A 99 21.43 -8.16 -2.56
C ILE A 99 21.99 -6.94 -3.30
N TYR A 100 22.58 -5.98 -2.58
CA TYR A 100 23.14 -4.78 -3.19
C TYR A 100 24.29 -5.11 -4.16
N SER A 101 25.17 -6.05 -3.79
CA SER A 101 26.26 -6.51 -4.64
C SER A 101 25.75 -7.15 -5.94
N LYS A 102 24.71 -8.00 -5.85
CA LYS A 102 24.11 -8.67 -7.01
C LYS A 102 23.34 -7.71 -7.90
N ALA A 103 22.72 -6.70 -7.30
CA ALA A 103 21.97 -5.67 -8.02
C ALA A 103 22.88 -4.59 -8.63
N GLY A 104 24.15 -4.52 -8.26
CA GLY A 104 25.05 -3.42 -8.65
C GLY A 104 24.69 -2.08 -8.00
N LEU A 105 24.06 -2.12 -6.82
CA LEU A 105 23.55 -0.95 -6.13
C LEU A 105 24.40 -0.61 -4.90
N THR A 106 24.44 0.67 -4.53
CA THR A 106 25.27 1.17 -3.43
C THR A 106 24.66 0.96 -2.05
N GLY A 107 23.38 0.60 -1.98
CA GLY A 107 22.71 0.33 -0.72
C GLY A 107 21.19 0.43 -0.79
N ARG A 108 20.58 0.55 0.39
CA ARG A 108 19.13 0.54 0.56
C ARG A 108 18.41 1.64 -0.22
N THR A 109 18.92 2.87 -0.15
CA THR A 109 18.31 4.01 -0.83
C THR A 109 18.33 3.81 -2.34
N ALA A 110 19.44 3.30 -2.90
CA ALA A 110 19.54 2.98 -4.33
C ALA A 110 18.60 1.83 -4.73
N LEU A 111 18.43 0.81 -3.87
CA LEU A 111 17.46 -0.26 -4.08
C LEU A 111 16.03 0.26 -4.14
N SER A 112 15.63 1.14 -3.21
CA SER A 112 14.31 1.76 -3.26
C SER A 112 14.15 2.66 -4.48
N ALA A 113 15.15 3.51 -4.77
CA ALA A 113 15.11 4.40 -5.93
C ALA A 113 14.93 3.62 -7.25
N PHE A 114 15.65 2.51 -7.43
CA PHE A 114 15.55 1.67 -8.63
C PHE A 114 14.10 1.26 -8.97
N PHE A 115 13.27 0.96 -7.97
CA PHE A 115 11.87 0.58 -8.19
C PHE A 115 10.90 1.76 -8.19
N LEU A 116 11.26 2.87 -7.53
CA LEU A 116 10.37 4.02 -7.35
C LEU A 116 10.54 5.11 -8.42
N GLU A 117 11.70 5.18 -9.10
CA GLU A 117 12.04 6.23 -10.08
C GLU A 117 10.99 6.31 -11.20
N ASP A 118 10.69 5.17 -11.84
CA ASP A 118 9.66 5.11 -12.89
C ASP A 118 8.23 5.07 -12.34
N LEU A 119 8.05 4.60 -11.10
CA LEU A 119 6.73 4.54 -10.44
C LEU A 119 6.19 5.92 -10.08
N LEU A 120 7.09 6.85 -9.77
CA LEU A 120 6.78 8.22 -9.35
C LEU A 120 7.08 9.25 -10.43
N ALA A 121 7.35 8.81 -11.67
CA ALA A 121 7.52 9.70 -12.80
C ALA A 121 6.32 10.67 -12.86
N PRO A 122 6.55 12.00 -12.96
CA PRO A 122 5.47 12.97 -13.00
C PRO A 122 4.54 12.61 -14.16
N ILE A 123 3.26 12.47 -13.83
CA ILE A 123 2.20 12.15 -14.79
C ILE A 123 2.10 13.34 -15.76
N GLY A 124 2.85 13.29 -16.87
CA GLY A 124 2.86 14.29 -17.95
C GLY A 124 3.94 15.37 -17.81
N GLY A 125 5.09 15.15 -18.44
CA GLY A 125 5.92 16.22 -19.00
C GLY A 125 6.10 15.95 -20.50
N PRO A 126 5.93 16.93 -21.40
CA PRO A 126 6.04 16.70 -22.83
C PRO A 126 7.48 16.30 -23.19
N GLN A 127 7.61 15.30 -24.06
CA GLN A 127 8.84 15.02 -24.80
C GLN A 127 8.91 15.89 -26.05
#